data_AF-A0A6N2YTT0-F1
#
_entry.id   AF-A0A6N2YTT0-F1
#
_cell.length_a   1.000
_cell.length_b   1.000
_cell.length_c   1.000
_cell.angle_alpha   90.00
_cell.angle_beta   90.00
_cell.angle_gamma   90.00
#
_symmetry.space_group_name_H-M   'P 1'
#
loop_
_entity.id
_entity.type
_entity.pdbx_description
1 polymer ?
#
loop_
_entity_poly.entity_id
_entity_poly.type
_entity_poly.pdbx_seq_one_letter_code
_entity_poly.pdbx_strand_id
1 'polypeptide(L)'
;MEIDGKAVITNITTDIVKSGIALGWEKIKTYFKDLDASAAIEYRTAYEDYLKNTKDRYGKIKTIIYRRERKDLYSFYESTGISYAGQTLSSSDINNLLEIDSKILVTGTGGIGKSILFKHLFLNSMKVTNFIPVFIELRSLNILENKELNISDLIFRTLQSNGFRLERKYFDDSLEQGAYIIFLDGFDEIHHDKRSSITKEIKLFCEKYAQNQVFVSSRPSTEFIGWSDFSEVESLPLTKEQALSLINKIDFDETAKLIFSEELDKKLYEKYKSFASNPLLLTIMLLTFQKHASIPERLNDFYEEAFVTLFNVHDATKDSFVRDIRSGLSCEDFKLVFSYICFKSYFNGEYEFSETRLHELINGAKEKFKDKFCFNVDDFQEDLVHSVCMLVKEGLEYRFSHRSFQEYFSAWYTCKLPDTTQEKLLDRWLKESSTIQTDSYFYMLFDLQSEKVNSIILKPVMENIISLYEKEGILSFLNKLFDKFSIKYQEENGQYRSILYIKDRYLCDGMILLTRLNKYQNDRKDFVSKEEYATFSSEIGDGIPFMTIDRGIELFGKEKFSNMFSWISNQVEFINNIYATTKNLKTKKRKVSSIIDEL
;
A
#
# COMPACT_ATOMS: atom_id res chain seq x y z
N MET A 1 47.06 19.22 -5.96
CA MET A 1 46.06 20.16 -5.41
C MET A 1 44.71 19.51 -5.57
N GLU A 2 44.33 18.66 -4.62
CA GLU A 2 42.96 18.18 -4.50
C GLU A 2 42.13 19.34 -3.94
N ILE A 3 41.22 19.87 -4.74
CA ILE A 3 40.24 20.84 -4.28
C ILE A 3 39.23 20.03 -3.46
N ASP A 4 39.24 20.25 -2.15
CA ASP A 4 38.36 19.57 -1.20
C ASP A 4 36.88 19.90 -1.49
N GLY A 5 36.22 19.01 -2.23
CA GLY A 5 34.82 19.13 -2.63
C GLY A 5 33.85 19.22 -1.44
N LYS A 6 34.24 18.72 -0.26
CA LYS A 6 33.44 18.89 0.97
C LYS A 6 33.49 20.33 1.48
N ALA A 7 34.65 20.99 1.43
CA ALA A 7 34.77 22.39 1.84
C ALA A 7 34.00 23.34 0.90
N VAL A 8 34.02 23.07 -0.42
CA VAL A 8 33.30 23.87 -1.42
C VAL A 8 31.78 23.73 -1.28
N ILE A 9 31.25 22.52 -1.10
CA ILE A 9 29.81 22.30 -0.89
C ILE A 9 29.36 22.91 0.43
N THR A 10 30.14 22.77 1.51
CA THR A 10 29.77 23.34 2.83
C THR A 10 29.74 24.86 2.77
N ASN A 11 30.68 25.52 2.11
CA ASN A 11 30.70 26.99 1.97
C ASN A 11 29.54 27.51 1.11
N ILE A 12 29.23 26.86 -0.03
CA ILE A 12 28.10 27.24 -0.89
C ILE A 12 26.76 27.08 -0.13
N THR A 13 26.62 26.01 0.66
CA THR A 13 25.41 25.79 1.47
C THR A 13 25.28 26.84 2.56
N THR A 14 26.39 27.24 3.20
CA THR A 14 26.41 28.24 4.29
C THR A 14 26.11 29.65 3.79
N ASP A 15 26.59 30.02 2.59
CA ASP A 15 26.33 31.33 1.98
C ASP A 15 24.89 31.44 1.42
N ILE A 16 24.33 30.37 0.87
CA ILE A 16 22.90 30.30 0.49
C ILE A 16 21.99 30.32 1.74
N VAL A 17 22.46 29.74 2.85
CA VAL A 17 21.73 29.77 4.14
C VAL A 17 21.70 31.17 4.73
N LYS A 18 22.82 31.91 4.69
CA LYS A 18 22.87 33.31 5.15
C LYS A 18 22.03 34.23 4.27
N SER A 19 22.06 34.05 2.94
CA SER A 19 21.26 34.89 2.04
C SER A 19 19.76 34.62 2.17
N GLY A 20 19.32 33.36 2.29
CA GLY A 20 17.90 33.03 2.46
C GLY A 20 17.30 33.49 3.79
N ILE A 21 18.06 33.40 4.89
CA ILE A 21 17.61 33.84 6.23
C ILE A 21 17.59 35.38 6.32
N ALA A 22 18.61 36.06 5.77
CA ALA A 22 18.64 37.52 5.69
C ALA A 22 17.52 38.09 4.78
N LEU A 23 17.20 37.41 3.68
CA LEU A 23 16.03 37.73 2.84
C LEU A 23 14.72 37.50 3.60
N GLY A 24 14.67 36.50 4.48
CA GLY A 24 13.52 36.23 5.36
C GLY A 24 13.17 37.45 6.22
N TRP A 25 14.15 38.07 6.88
CA TRP A 25 13.90 39.28 7.67
C TRP A 25 13.39 40.46 6.82
N GLU A 26 14.02 40.72 5.66
CA GLU A 26 13.63 41.82 4.77
C GLU A 26 12.19 41.69 4.26
N LYS A 27 11.68 40.46 4.19
CA LYS A 27 10.29 40.14 3.85
C LYS A 27 9.35 40.28 5.06
N ILE A 28 9.78 39.79 6.22
CA ILE A 28 9.01 39.76 7.47
C ILE A 28 8.85 41.16 8.08
N LYS A 29 9.82 42.06 7.93
CA LYS A 29 9.76 43.44 8.47
C LYS A 29 8.53 44.22 8.01
N THR A 30 7.92 43.82 6.89
CA THR A 30 6.69 44.46 6.35
C THR A 30 5.49 44.36 7.29
N TYR A 31 5.47 43.37 8.20
CA TYR A 31 4.42 43.19 9.20
C TYR A 31 4.63 44.04 10.46
N PHE A 32 5.78 44.69 10.61
CA PHE A 32 6.09 45.49 11.80
C PHE A 32 6.17 46.97 11.43
N LYS A 33 5.13 47.74 11.78
CA LYS A 33 5.09 49.19 11.58
C LYS A 33 5.78 49.90 12.75
N ASP A 34 6.43 51.02 12.45
CA ASP A 34 6.97 51.95 13.46
C ASP A 34 8.02 51.38 14.43
N LEU A 35 8.82 50.40 13.98
CA LEU A 35 9.99 49.93 14.75
C LEU A 35 11.10 50.98 14.75
N ASP A 36 11.58 51.34 15.94
CA ASP A 36 12.86 52.05 16.06
C ASP A 36 14.04 51.15 15.65
N ALA A 37 15.21 51.76 15.44
CA ALA A 37 16.39 51.04 14.95
C ALA A 37 16.87 49.93 15.90
N SER A 38 16.66 50.05 17.22
CA SER A 38 17.05 49.04 18.20
C SER A 38 16.08 47.86 18.18
N ALA A 39 14.78 48.16 18.19
CA ALA A 39 13.73 47.16 18.07
C ALA A 39 13.83 46.38 16.76
N ALA A 40 14.12 47.04 15.64
CA ALA A 40 14.33 46.37 14.36
C ALA A 40 15.49 45.35 14.39
N ILE A 41 16.57 45.62 15.13
CA ILE A 41 17.70 44.69 15.29
C ILE A 41 17.31 43.50 16.17
N GLU A 42 16.59 43.74 17.27
CA GLU A 42 16.14 42.68 18.18
C GLU A 42 15.17 41.73 17.48
N TYR A 43 14.21 42.26 16.73
CA TYR A 43 13.25 41.46 15.97
C TYR A 43 13.94 40.63 14.89
N ARG A 44 14.84 41.25 14.14
CA ARG A 44 15.66 40.57 13.14
C ARG A 44 16.35 39.37 13.75
N THR A 45 17.09 39.61 14.83
CA THR A 45 17.88 38.57 15.49
C THR A 45 16.99 37.42 15.97
N ALA A 46 15.86 37.73 16.60
CA ALA A 46 14.95 36.71 17.13
C ALA A 46 14.32 35.82 16.06
N TYR A 47 13.88 36.39 14.93
CA TYR A 47 13.31 35.61 13.83
C TYR A 47 14.38 34.89 13.01
N GLU A 48 15.56 35.48 12.78
CA GLU A 48 16.67 34.81 12.10
C GLU A 48 17.12 33.56 12.89
N ASP A 49 17.22 33.65 14.22
CA ASP A 49 17.54 32.52 15.09
C ASP A 49 16.45 31.44 15.02
N TYR A 50 15.18 31.83 15.08
CA TYR A 50 14.04 30.92 14.94
C TYR A 50 14.07 30.15 13.60
N LEU A 51 14.21 30.87 12.49
CA LEU A 51 14.22 30.29 11.15
C LEU A 51 15.42 29.38 10.94
N LYS A 52 16.59 29.75 11.47
CA LYS A 52 17.80 28.92 11.42
C LYS A 52 17.60 27.58 12.14
N ASN A 53 17.08 27.63 13.36
CA ASN A 53 16.89 26.43 14.19
C ASN A 53 15.83 25.50 13.61
N THR A 54 14.71 26.05 13.15
CA THR A 54 13.64 25.25 12.53
C THR A 54 14.03 24.69 11.17
N LYS A 55 14.82 25.41 10.35
CA LYS A 55 15.38 24.89 9.11
C LYS A 55 16.29 23.68 9.34
N ASP A 56 17.17 23.70 10.35
CA ASP A 56 17.98 22.50 10.67
C ASP A 56 17.11 21.36 11.21
N ARG A 57 16.11 21.67 12.04
CA ARG A 57 15.19 20.68 12.63
C ARG A 57 14.37 19.95 11.57
N TYR A 58 13.76 20.67 10.63
CA TYR A 58 12.85 20.08 9.63
C TYR A 58 13.53 19.78 8.29
N GLY A 59 14.70 20.36 8.03
CA GLY A 59 15.52 20.07 6.85
C GLY A 59 16.13 18.68 6.86
N LYS A 60 16.30 18.04 8.03
CA LYS A 60 16.85 16.69 8.14
C LYS A 60 15.93 15.78 8.93
N ILE A 61 15.56 14.63 8.36
CA ILE A 61 14.60 13.70 8.97
C ILE A 61 15.12 12.27 9.00
N LYS A 62 14.55 11.46 9.89
CA LYS A 62 14.67 10.00 9.86
C LYS A 62 13.51 9.41 9.07
N THR A 63 13.75 8.25 8.45
CA THR A 63 12.73 7.45 7.75
C THR A 63 12.88 5.98 8.16
N ILE A 64 12.02 5.12 7.64
CA ILE A 64 12.13 3.67 7.87
C ILE A 64 13.42 3.07 7.30
N ILE A 65 14.04 3.72 6.30
CA ILE A 65 15.36 3.40 5.76
C ILE A 65 16.45 4.01 6.65
N TYR A 66 16.35 5.30 6.97
CA TYR A 66 17.34 6.04 7.76
C TYR A 66 17.03 6.01 9.27
N ARG A 67 16.94 4.83 9.86
CA ARG A 67 16.53 4.70 11.28
C ARG A 67 17.52 5.33 12.26
N ARG A 68 18.81 5.29 11.92
CA ARG A 68 19.92 5.67 12.82
C ARG A 68 20.47 7.06 12.58
N GLU A 69 20.19 7.68 11.44
CA GLU A 69 20.75 8.98 11.04
C GLU A 69 19.68 9.90 10.45
N ARG A 70 19.86 11.22 10.63
CA ARG A 70 18.99 12.23 9.99
C ARG A 70 19.57 12.54 8.60
N LYS A 71 18.81 12.29 7.54
CA LYS A 71 19.17 12.63 6.15
C LYS A 71 18.50 13.92 5.73
N ASP A 72 19.17 14.67 4.87
CA ASP A 72 18.61 15.88 4.27
C ASP A 72 17.34 15.53 3.48
N LEU A 73 16.24 16.22 3.75
CA LEU A 73 14.94 15.92 3.16
C LEU A 73 15.02 15.93 1.63
N TYR A 74 15.68 16.93 1.06
CA TYR A 74 15.78 17.09 -0.39
C TYR A 74 16.69 16.08 -1.07
N SER A 75 17.47 15.28 -0.32
CA SER A 75 18.26 14.21 -0.92
C SER A 75 17.40 13.04 -1.40
N PHE A 76 16.19 12.88 -0.86
CA PHE A 76 15.27 11.80 -1.22
C PHE A 76 13.81 12.23 -1.42
N TYR A 77 13.50 13.52 -1.29
CA TYR A 77 12.15 14.02 -1.48
C TYR A 77 11.70 13.87 -2.95
N GLU A 78 10.48 13.34 -3.10
CA GLU A 78 9.73 13.31 -4.35
C GLU A 78 8.39 14.01 -4.12
N SER A 79 8.08 15.00 -4.97
CA SER A 79 6.86 15.78 -4.82
C SER A 79 5.70 15.00 -5.42
N THR A 80 4.72 14.64 -4.59
CA THR A 80 3.44 14.08 -5.04
C THR A 80 2.54 15.20 -5.56
N GLY A 81 1.68 14.90 -6.54
CA GLY A 81 0.64 15.84 -6.94
C GLY A 81 -0.38 16.04 -5.81
N ILE A 82 -1.13 17.14 -5.87
CA ILE A 82 -2.35 17.31 -5.08
C ILE A 82 -3.55 17.47 -6.02
N SER A 83 -4.71 16.99 -5.62
CA SER A 83 -5.97 17.16 -6.34
C SER A 83 -6.83 18.20 -5.63
N TYR A 84 -7.32 19.18 -6.37
CA TYR A 84 -8.30 20.16 -5.91
C TYR A 84 -9.40 20.31 -6.95
N ALA A 85 -10.66 20.11 -6.55
CA ALA A 85 -11.82 20.19 -7.44
C ALA A 85 -11.67 19.37 -8.75
N GLY A 86 -11.00 18.21 -8.67
CA GLY A 86 -10.73 17.32 -9.81
C GLY A 86 -9.57 17.74 -10.71
N GLN A 87 -8.86 18.83 -10.38
CA GLN A 87 -7.66 19.26 -11.08
C GLN A 87 -6.41 18.88 -10.31
N THR A 88 -5.40 18.38 -11.03
CA THR A 88 -4.09 18.07 -10.46
C THR A 88 -3.21 19.31 -10.44
N LEU A 89 -2.68 19.65 -9.28
CA LEU A 89 -1.74 20.74 -9.06
C LEU A 89 -0.40 20.19 -8.55
N SER A 90 0.67 20.91 -8.85
CA SER A 90 1.99 20.60 -8.30
C SER A 90 2.10 21.07 -6.86
N SER A 91 2.59 20.20 -5.98
CA SER A 91 2.90 20.54 -4.58
C SER A 91 4.35 21.00 -4.36
N SER A 92 5.13 21.15 -5.45
CA SER A 92 6.53 21.54 -5.40
C SER A 92 6.74 22.98 -4.91
N ASP A 93 5.76 23.86 -5.13
CA ASP A 93 5.75 25.26 -4.70
C ASP A 93 4.48 25.51 -3.89
N ILE A 94 4.64 26.11 -2.70
CA ILE A 94 3.53 26.41 -1.81
C ILE A 94 2.59 27.47 -2.36
N ASN A 95 3.06 28.35 -3.24
CA ASN A 95 2.21 29.40 -3.83
C ASN A 95 1.01 28.80 -4.55
N ASN A 96 1.16 27.62 -5.16
CA ASN A 96 0.05 26.91 -5.81
C ASN A 96 -1.09 26.56 -4.83
N LEU A 97 -0.79 26.35 -3.53
CA LEU A 97 -1.80 26.10 -2.52
C LEU A 97 -2.34 27.42 -1.93
N LEU A 98 -1.50 28.45 -1.81
CA LEU A 98 -1.91 29.77 -1.34
C LEU A 98 -2.83 30.50 -2.34
N GLU A 99 -2.74 30.18 -3.63
CA GLU A 99 -3.68 30.65 -4.66
C GLU A 99 -5.08 30.03 -4.51
N ILE A 100 -5.20 28.88 -3.85
CA ILE A 100 -6.49 28.21 -3.62
C ILE A 100 -7.23 28.92 -2.49
N ASP A 101 -6.60 28.99 -1.31
CA ASP A 101 -7.21 29.53 -0.09
C ASP A 101 -6.14 29.79 0.98
N SER A 102 -6.47 30.60 1.98
CA SER A 102 -5.62 30.79 3.16
C SER A 102 -5.75 29.69 4.19
N LYS A 103 -6.82 28.89 4.12
CA LYS A 103 -7.12 27.78 5.03
C LYS A 103 -7.24 26.50 4.21
N ILE A 104 -6.21 25.66 4.28
CA ILE A 104 -6.11 24.45 3.47
C ILE A 104 -6.11 23.21 4.36
N LEU A 105 -6.98 22.26 4.04
CA LEU A 105 -6.97 20.93 4.63
C LEU A 105 -6.36 19.95 3.62
N VAL A 106 -5.20 19.39 3.93
CA VAL A 106 -4.53 18.39 3.09
C VAL A 106 -4.89 16.99 3.59
N THR A 107 -5.72 16.29 2.83
CA THR A 107 -6.13 14.91 3.12
C THR A 107 -5.39 13.89 2.26
N GLY A 108 -5.44 12.62 2.67
CA GLY A 108 -4.85 11.51 1.93
C GLY A 108 -4.66 10.26 2.79
N THR A 109 -4.45 9.11 2.17
CA THR A 109 -4.31 7.83 2.87
C THR A 109 -3.04 7.74 3.74
N GLY A 110 -2.95 6.71 4.58
CA GLY A 110 -1.75 6.43 5.38
C GLY A 110 -0.53 6.16 4.48
N GLY A 111 0.65 6.67 4.84
CA GLY A 111 1.88 6.45 4.07
C GLY A 111 2.03 7.27 2.78
N ILE A 112 1.03 8.06 2.38
CA ILE A 112 1.07 8.88 1.15
C ILE A 112 2.09 10.04 1.19
N GLY A 113 2.63 10.35 2.38
CA GLY A 113 3.68 11.36 2.54
C GLY A 113 3.23 12.75 3.02
N LYS A 114 2.02 12.93 3.56
CA LYS A 114 1.53 14.24 4.05
C LYS A 114 2.50 14.98 4.97
N SER A 115 3.03 14.32 6.01
CA SER A 115 4.03 14.95 6.91
C SER A 115 5.33 15.33 6.20
N ILE A 116 5.72 14.57 5.17
CA ILE A 116 6.88 14.88 4.33
C ILE A 116 6.60 16.08 3.44
N LEU A 117 5.40 16.13 2.86
CA LEU A 117 4.90 17.27 2.10
C LEU A 117 4.86 18.53 2.98
N PHE A 118 4.32 18.48 4.20
CA PHE A 118 4.27 19.65 5.09
C PHE A 118 5.67 20.16 5.44
N LYS A 119 6.65 19.27 5.67
CA LYS A 119 8.05 19.69 5.89
C LYS A 119 8.65 20.33 4.64
N HIS A 120 8.34 19.82 3.45
CA HIS A 120 8.73 20.47 2.19
C HIS A 120 8.08 21.85 2.06
N LEU A 121 6.78 21.97 2.24
CA LEU A 121 6.04 23.24 2.17
C LEU A 121 6.56 24.26 3.20
N PHE A 122 6.87 23.81 4.40
CA PHE A 122 7.51 24.62 5.45
C PHE A 122 8.87 25.19 5.00
N LEU A 123 9.74 24.36 4.41
CA LEU A 123 11.06 24.81 3.93
C LEU A 123 10.96 25.64 2.65
N ASN A 124 9.97 25.35 1.80
CA ASN A 124 9.69 26.08 0.58
C ASN A 124 9.16 27.49 0.91
N SER A 125 8.25 27.62 1.88
CA SER A 125 7.67 28.91 2.27
C SER A 125 8.72 29.88 2.83
N MET A 126 9.73 29.39 3.56
CA MET A 126 10.89 30.19 3.98
C MET A 126 11.63 30.84 2.80
N LYS A 127 11.63 30.20 1.62
CA LYS A 127 12.33 30.66 0.44
C LYS A 127 11.47 31.59 -0.41
N VAL A 128 10.23 31.17 -0.70
CA VAL A 128 9.41 31.78 -1.76
C VAL A 128 8.37 32.77 -1.25
N THR A 129 7.96 32.69 0.01
CA THR A 129 6.93 33.58 0.58
C THR A 129 7.54 34.64 1.51
N ASN A 130 6.69 35.52 2.05
CA ASN A 130 7.04 36.49 3.09
C ASN A 130 6.50 36.10 4.48
N PHE A 131 5.87 34.92 4.61
CA PHE A 131 5.31 34.46 5.87
C PHE A 131 6.38 33.83 6.77
N ILE A 132 6.11 33.85 8.07
CA ILE A 132 6.87 33.15 9.10
C ILE A 132 6.27 31.76 9.25
N PRO A 133 6.95 30.70 8.79
CA PRO A 133 6.38 29.37 8.88
C PRO A 133 6.52 28.79 10.27
N VAL A 134 5.45 28.15 10.74
CA VAL A 134 5.36 27.47 12.03
C VAL A 134 4.87 26.06 11.80
N PHE A 135 5.56 25.07 12.37
CA PHE A 135 5.19 23.67 12.25
C PHE A 135 4.87 23.09 13.63
N ILE A 136 3.65 22.59 13.79
CA ILE A 136 3.14 21.99 15.02
C ILE A 136 2.62 20.59 14.68
N GLU A 137 3.14 19.59 15.40
CA GLU A 137 2.61 18.23 15.35
C GLU A 137 1.45 18.12 16.33
N LEU A 138 0.23 17.91 15.83
CA LEU A 138 -1.00 17.99 16.63
C LEU A 138 -1.09 16.92 17.73
N ARG A 139 -0.45 15.77 17.55
CA ARG A 139 -0.32 14.75 18.60
C ARG A 139 0.37 15.24 19.88
N SER A 140 1.20 16.28 19.80
CA SER A 140 1.86 16.83 20.99
C SER A 140 0.85 17.46 21.96
N LEU A 141 -0.37 17.70 21.49
CA LEU A 141 -1.50 18.19 22.28
C LEU A 141 -2.15 17.07 23.11
N ASN A 142 -1.91 15.80 22.78
CA ASN A 142 -2.48 14.67 23.49
C ASN A 142 -2.01 14.58 24.95
N ILE A 143 -0.92 15.24 25.34
CA ILE A 143 -0.45 15.30 26.73
C ILE A 143 -0.99 16.51 27.51
N LEU A 144 -1.55 17.51 26.84
CA LEU A 144 -2.01 18.76 27.47
C LEU A 144 -3.43 18.62 28.01
N GLU A 145 -3.76 19.27 29.12
CA GLU A 145 -5.15 19.31 29.59
C GLU A 145 -6.00 20.20 28.67
N ASN A 146 -7.31 19.91 28.54
CA ASN A 146 -8.21 20.66 27.65
C ASN A 146 -8.21 22.17 27.90
N LYS A 147 -8.04 22.59 29.16
CA LYS A 147 -7.98 24.01 29.56
C LYS A 147 -6.70 24.73 29.10
N GLU A 148 -5.68 23.98 28.71
CA GLU A 148 -4.38 24.48 28.26
C GLU A 148 -4.26 24.49 26.73
N LEU A 149 -5.28 23.98 26.02
CA LEU A 149 -5.33 23.96 24.58
C LEU A 149 -5.65 25.37 24.07
N ASN A 150 -4.61 26.08 23.64
CA ASN A 150 -4.74 27.35 22.94
C ASN A 150 -3.76 27.42 21.76
N ILE A 151 -4.24 27.58 20.51
CA ILE A 151 -3.37 27.56 19.32
C ILE A 151 -2.35 28.72 19.36
N SER A 152 -2.77 29.90 19.81
CA SER A 152 -1.88 31.08 19.90
C SER A 152 -0.71 30.83 20.85
N ASP A 153 -0.98 30.27 22.04
CA ASP A 153 0.07 29.94 23.01
C ASP A 153 0.98 28.81 22.52
N LEU A 154 0.44 27.84 21.79
CA LEU A 154 1.22 26.77 21.18
C LEU A 154 2.19 27.29 20.11
N ILE A 155 1.74 28.22 19.28
CA ILE A 155 2.61 28.89 18.30
C ILE A 155 3.72 29.64 19.04
N PHE A 156 3.37 30.44 20.06
CA PHE A 156 4.37 31.19 20.82
C PHE A 156 5.42 30.28 21.50
N ARG A 157 4.98 29.19 22.14
CA ARG A 157 5.87 28.18 22.73
C ARG A 157 6.75 27.51 21.67
N THR A 158 6.19 27.25 20.48
CA THR A 158 6.95 26.70 19.35
C THR A 158 8.04 27.67 18.89
N LEU A 159 7.75 28.96 18.83
CA LEU A 159 8.74 29.99 18.53
C LEU A 159 9.85 30.01 19.59
N GLN A 160 9.49 30.11 20.87
CA GLN A 160 10.45 30.20 21.98
C GLN A 160 11.36 28.99 22.08
N SER A 161 10.80 27.78 21.97
CA SER A 161 11.55 26.51 22.00
C SER A 161 12.51 26.34 20.82
N ASN A 162 12.41 27.19 19.80
CA ASN A 162 13.30 27.26 18.65
C ASN A 162 14.13 28.55 18.62
N GLY A 163 14.28 29.25 19.74
CA GLY A 163 15.24 30.37 19.87
C GLY A 163 14.66 31.75 19.65
N PHE A 164 13.33 31.91 19.53
CA PHE A 164 12.68 33.22 19.55
C PHE A 164 12.75 33.84 20.96
N ARG A 165 13.35 35.03 21.08
CA ARG A 165 13.67 35.67 22.37
C ARG A 165 12.95 37.00 22.62
N LEU A 166 11.81 37.22 21.97
CA LEU A 166 10.98 38.40 22.20
C LEU A 166 9.84 38.12 23.20
N GLU A 167 9.36 39.19 23.81
CA GLU A 167 8.16 39.16 24.66
C GLU A 167 6.89 38.82 23.86
N ARG A 168 5.89 38.23 24.54
CA ARG A 168 4.64 37.77 23.93
C ARG A 168 3.89 38.87 23.17
N LYS A 169 3.93 40.12 23.63
CA LYS A 169 3.26 41.25 22.98
C LYS A 169 3.65 41.41 21.50
N TYR A 170 4.94 41.20 21.20
CA TYR A 170 5.47 41.34 19.84
C TYR A 170 5.06 40.17 18.93
N PHE A 171 4.88 38.99 19.53
CA PHE A 171 4.25 37.87 18.87
C PHE A 171 2.75 38.13 18.61
N ASP A 172 2.02 38.66 19.58
CA ASP A 172 0.60 38.99 19.42
C ASP A 172 0.41 40.02 18.29
N ASP A 173 1.24 41.07 18.23
CA ASP A 173 1.21 42.09 17.16
C ASP A 173 1.44 41.45 15.78
N SER A 174 2.48 40.63 15.60
CA SER A 174 2.74 39.96 14.31
C SER A 174 1.64 38.99 13.91
N LEU A 175 1.04 38.32 14.89
CA LEU A 175 -0.06 37.40 14.66
C LEU A 175 -1.31 38.14 14.17
N GLU A 176 -1.61 39.30 14.75
CA GLU A 176 -2.71 40.17 14.30
C GLU A 176 -2.49 40.72 12.88
N GLN A 177 -1.23 40.98 12.48
CA GLN A 177 -0.89 41.45 11.14
C GLN A 177 -0.90 40.36 10.07
N GLY A 178 -1.13 39.10 10.42
CA GLY A 178 -1.17 38.00 9.45
C GLY A 178 0.20 37.49 9.02
N ALA A 179 1.23 37.65 9.85
CA ALA A 179 2.61 37.36 9.46
C ALA A 179 2.92 35.87 9.25
N TYR A 180 2.03 34.95 9.62
CA TYR A 180 2.36 33.53 9.77
C TYR A 180 1.72 32.61 8.72
N ILE A 181 2.45 31.53 8.45
CA ILE A 181 1.92 30.33 7.81
C ILE A 181 2.08 29.14 8.76
N ILE A 182 0.98 28.52 9.15
CA ILE A 182 0.93 27.58 10.27
C ILE A 182 0.55 26.21 9.74
N PHE A 183 1.45 25.25 9.92
CA PHE A 183 1.25 23.86 9.57
C PHE A 183 0.90 23.07 10.83
N LEU A 184 -0.31 22.53 10.86
CA LEU A 184 -0.84 21.66 11.90
C LEU A 184 -0.86 20.22 11.35
N ASP A 185 0.20 19.46 11.61
CA ASP A 185 0.38 18.12 11.04
C ASP A 185 -0.26 17.03 11.92
N GLY A 186 -1.02 16.12 11.32
CA GLY A 186 -1.50 14.90 11.95
C GLY A 186 -2.76 15.08 12.80
N PHE A 187 -3.80 15.72 12.28
CA PHE A 187 -5.07 15.86 13.00
C PHE A 187 -5.71 14.49 13.31
N ASP A 188 -5.48 13.47 12.46
CA ASP A 188 -5.90 12.08 12.72
C ASP A 188 -5.15 11.41 13.89
N GLU A 189 -4.08 12.02 14.41
CA GLU A 189 -3.29 11.52 15.53
C GLU A 189 -3.76 12.07 16.89
N ILE A 190 -4.79 12.94 16.90
CA ILE A 190 -5.37 13.48 18.13
C ILE A 190 -6.27 12.44 18.81
N HIS A 191 -6.16 12.32 20.13
CA HIS A 191 -7.05 11.46 20.92
C HIS A 191 -8.52 11.89 20.80
N HIS A 192 -9.42 10.92 20.73
CA HIS A 192 -10.84 11.16 20.46
C HIS A 192 -11.49 12.13 21.47
N ASP A 193 -11.14 12.02 22.74
CA ASP A 193 -11.64 12.88 23.83
C ASP A 193 -11.22 14.36 23.71
N LYS A 194 -10.14 14.65 22.98
CA LYS A 194 -9.61 16.02 22.77
C LYS A 194 -9.96 16.60 21.41
N ARG A 195 -10.39 15.78 20.47
CA ARG A 195 -10.60 16.16 19.06
C ARG A 195 -11.62 17.28 18.89
N SER A 196 -12.73 17.23 19.62
CA SER A 196 -13.75 18.30 19.61
C SER A 196 -13.19 19.63 20.15
N SER A 197 -12.46 19.59 21.26
CA SER A 197 -11.81 20.77 21.87
C SER A 197 -10.79 21.40 20.93
N ILE A 198 -9.93 20.59 20.30
CA ILE A 198 -8.90 21.09 19.37
C ILE A 198 -9.54 21.65 18.10
N THR A 199 -10.56 20.99 17.55
CA THR A 199 -11.32 21.51 16.40
C THR A 199 -11.90 22.89 16.70
N LYS A 200 -12.52 23.05 17.87
CA LYS A 200 -13.06 24.33 18.31
C LYS A 200 -11.97 25.39 18.42
N GLU A 201 -10.82 25.05 19.00
CA GLU A 201 -9.70 25.98 19.20
C GLU A 201 -9.04 26.39 17.88
N ILE A 202 -8.90 25.47 16.91
CA ILE A 202 -8.43 25.79 15.55
C ILE A 202 -9.39 26.77 14.86
N LYS A 203 -10.71 26.52 14.95
CA LYS A 203 -11.72 27.41 14.36
C LYS A 203 -11.70 28.80 14.99
N LEU A 204 -11.67 28.89 16.32
CA LEU A 204 -11.57 30.16 17.05
C LEU A 204 -10.29 30.93 16.67
N PHE A 205 -9.17 30.24 16.52
CA PHE A 205 -7.92 30.84 16.06
C PHE A 205 -8.06 31.41 14.64
N CYS A 206 -8.64 30.64 13.71
CA CYS A 206 -8.84 31.05 12.34
C CYS A 206 -9.84 32.22 12.19
N GLU A 207 -10.84 32.29 13.07
CA GLU A 207 -11.79 33.41 13.16
C GLU A 207 -11.10 34.67 13.67
N LYS A 208 -10.30 34.56 14.74
CA LYS A 208 -9.63 35.71 15.37
C LYS A 208 -8.50 36.27 14.51
N TYR A 209 -7.70 35.40 13.87
CA TYR A 209 -6.47 35.78 13.17
C TYR A 209 -6.52 35.43 11.68
N ALA A 210 -7.59 35.82 11.01
CA ALA A 210 -7.96 35.40 9.65
C ALA A 210 -6.96 35.75 8.52
N GLN A 211 -6.01 36.65 8.76
CA GLN A 211 -4.98 37.02 7.76
C GLN A 211 -3.81 36.02 7.70
N ASN A 212 -3.68 35.15 8.70
CA ASN A 212 -2.65 34.10 8.69
C ASN A 212 -3.08 32.93 7.81
N GLN A 213 -2.08 32.24 7.27
CA GLN A 213 -2.29 31.05 6.45
C GLN A 213 -2.28 29.82 7.37
N VAL A 214 -3.25 28.91 7.24
CA VAL A 214 -3.39 27.73 8.11
C VAL A 214 -3.55 26.48 7.26
N PHE A 215 -2.64 25.54 7.45
CA PHE A 215 -2.60 24.26 6.76
C PHE A 215 -2.79 23.16 7.79
N VAL A 216 -3.77 22.29 7.60
CA VAL A 216 -4.03 21.13 8.47
C VAL A 216 -3.85 19.87 7.66
N SER A 217 -3.07 18.90 8.16
CA SER A 217 -2.98 17.58 7.52
C SER A 217 -3.84 16.57 8.27
N SER A 218 -4.50 15.70 7.53
CA SER A 218 -5.22 14.57 8.13
C SER A 218 -5.45 13.43 7.13
N ARG A 219 -6.02 12.33 7.61
CA ARG A 219 -6.63 11.33 6.73
C ARG A 219 -8.06 11.75 6.39
N PRO A 220 -8.65 11.32 5.27
CA PRO A 220 -10.04 11.62 4.96
C PRO A 220 -10.97 11.29 6.14
N SER A 221 -11.86 12.22 6.46
CA SER A 221 -12.82 12.09 7.57
C SER A 221 -14.08 12.87 7.26
N THR A 222 -15.24 12.33 7.60
CA THR A 222 -16.54 12.99 7.42
C THR A 222 -16.69 14.25 8.27
N GLU A 223 -15.90 14.39 9.35
CA GLU A 223 -15.88 15.58 10.20
C GLU A 223 -15.50 16.85 9.42
N PHE A 224 -14.71 16.72 8.35
CA PHE A 224 -14.26 17.85 7.55
C PHE A 224 -15.35 18.48 6.70
N ILE A 225 -16.50 17.81 6.52
CA ILE A 225 -17.70 18.43 5.97
C ILE A 225 -18.11 19.65 6.81
N GLY A 226 -17.88 19.60 8.13
CA GLY A 226 -18.14 20.70 9.04
C GLY A 226 -17.06 21.79 9.08
N TRP A 227 -15.99 21.68 8.29
CA TRP A 227 -14.91 22.64 8.19
C TRP A 227 -15.11 23.55 6.96
N SER A 228 -16.25 24.23 6.90
CA SER A 228 -16.67 25.06 5.75
C SER A 228 -15.69 26.15 5.34
N ASP A 229 -14.84 26.59 6.26
CA ASP A 229 -13.86 27.65 6.04
C ASP A 229 -12.53 27.12 5.49
N PHE A 230 -12.41 25.82 5.27
CA PHE A 230 -11.21 25.18 4.73
C PHE A 230 -11.48 24.62 3.34
N SER A 231 -10.57 24.91 2.43
CA SER A 231 -10.51 24.23 1.14
C SER A 231 -9.75 22.91 1.27
N GLU A 232 -10.44 21.79 1.01
CA GLU A 232 -9.85 20.45 1.08
C GLU A 232 -9.11 20.09 -0.22
N VAL A 233 -7.87 19.64 -0.10
CA VAL A 233 -7.04 19.13 -1.20
C VAL A 233 -6.56 17.71 -0.86
N GLU A 234 -6.55 16.82 -1.85
CA GLU A 234 -6.15 15.42 -1.66
C GLU A 234 -4.72 15.17 -2.17
N SER A 235 -3.88 14.52 -1.36
CA SER A 235 -2.55 14.07 -1.79
C SER A 235 -2.66 12.89 -2.75
N LEU A 236 -2.08 13.01 -3.94
CA LEU A 236 -2.15 11.98 -4.97
C LEU A 236 -1.10 10.87 -4.79
N PRO A 237 -1.38 9.64 -5.25
CA PRO A 237 -0.40 8.57 -5.34
C PRO A 237 0.76 8.91 -6.29
N LEU A 238 1.91 8.26 -6.06
CA LEU A 238 3.06 8.34 -6.96
C LEU A 238 2.70 7.75 -8.33
N THR A 239 3.01 8.49 -9.39
CA THR A 239 3.15 7.95 -10.74
C THR A 239 4.31 6.96 -10.81
N LYS A 240 4.38 6.19 -11.90
CA LYS A 240 5.49 5.27 -12.14
C LYS A 240 6.84 5.99 -12.19
N GLU A 241 6.90 7.15 -12.87
CA GLU A 241 8.12 7.94 -12.93
C GLU A 241 8.54 8.47 -11.56
N GLN A 242 7.59 8.95 -10.75
CA GLN A 242 7.87 9.41 -9.38
C GLN A 242 8.31 8.25 -8.48
N ALA A 243 7.71 7.07 -8.60
CA ALA A 243 8.12 5.88 -7.85
C ALA A 243 9.58 5.50 -8.16
N LEU A 244 9.94 5.44 -9.44
CA LEU A 244 11.32 5.18 -9.86
C LEU A 244 12.29 6.27 -9.38
N SER A 245 11.89 7.54 -9.49
CA SER A 245 12.67 8.68 -9.01
C SER A 245 12.93 8.58 -7.50
N LEU A 246 11.90 8.29 -6.70
CA LEU A 246 12.02 8.12 -5.25
C LEU A 246 13.02 7.01 -4.91
N ILE A 247 12.93 5.84 -5.56
CA ILE A 247 13.86 4.73 -5.35
C ILE A 247 15.29 5.13 -5.68
N ASN A 248 15.51 5.80 -6.80
CA ASN A 248 16.84 6.22 -7.23
C ASN A 248 17.48 7.23 -6.25
N LYS A 249 16.68 8.15 -5.70
CA LYS A 249 17.14 9.16 -4.74
C LYS A 249 17.42 8.61 -3.35
N ILE A 250 16.78 7.50 -2.98
CA ILE A 250 17.03 6.86 -1.69
C ILE A 250 18.49 6.38 -1.63
N ASP A 251 19.16 6.69 -0.52
CA ASP A 251 20.50 6.21 -0.19
C ASP A 251 20.38 4.79 0.39
N PHE A 252 20.64 3.80 -0.45
CA PHE A 252 20.47 2.38 -0.19
C PHE A 252 21.46 1.59 -1.05
N ASP A 253 21.58 0.28 -0.83
CA ASP A 253 22.49 -0.56 -1.62
C ASP A 253 22.24 -0.40 -3.13
N GLU A 254 23.25 0.08 -3.86
CA GLU A 254 23.12 0.43 -5.28
C GLU A 254 22.76 -0.78 -6.14
N THR A 255 23.28 -1.96 -5.81
CA THR A 255 22.96 -3.19 -6.53
C THR A 255 21.48 -3.54 -6.36
N ALA A 256 20.99 -3.53 -5.13
CA ALA A 256 19.58 -3.77 -4.83
C ALA A 256 18.67 -2.71 -5.48
N LYS A 257 19.04 -1.43 -5.45
CA LYS A 257 18.29 -0.35 -6.11
C LYS A 257 18.18 -0.54 -7.60
N LEU A 258 19.30 -0.87 -8.27
CA LEU A 258 19.32 -1.07 -9.73
C LEU A 258 18.39 -2.22 -10.12
N ILE A 259 18.54 -3.38 -9.49
CA ILE A 259 17.72 -4.57 -9.80
C ILE A 259 16.24 -4.29 -9.46
N PHE A 260 15.95 -3.70 -8.30
CA PHE A 260 14.58 -3.38 -7.91
C PHE A 260 13.95 -2.35 -8.85
N SER A 261 14.68 -1.31 -9.26
CA SER A 261 14.17 -0.29 -10.19
C SER A 261 13.86 -0.88 -11.56
N GLU A 262 14.71 -1.77 -12.06
CA GLU A 262 14.42 -2.49 -13.31
C GLU A 262 13.16 -3.37 -13.20
N GLU A 263 13.02 -4.13 -12.12
CA GLU A 263 11.83 -4.96 -11.88
C GLU A 263 10.58 -4.11 -11.67
N LEU A 264 10.71 -2.97 -10.97
CA LEU A 264 9.65 -1.99 -10.74
C LEU A 264 9.14 -1.43 -12.07
N ASP A 265 10.06 -1.03 -12.94
CA ASP A 265 9.72 -0.50 -14.26
C ASP A 265 9.11 -1.57 -15.17
N LYS A 266 9.70 -2.76 -15.24
CA LYS A 266 9.23 -3.81 -16.17
C LYS A 266 7.91 -4.44 -15.74
N LYS A 267 7.67 -4.61 -14.43
CA LYS A 267 6.59 -5.49 -13.95
C LYS A 267 5.95 -5.09 -12.62
N LEU A 268 6.73 -4.77 -11.59
CA LEU A 268 6.20 -4.68 -10.23
C LEU A 268 5.27 -3.47 -10.05
N TYR A 269 5.51 -2.34 -10.73
CA TYR A 269 4.64 -1.18 -10.59
C TYR A 269 3.23 -1.50 -11.11
N GLU A 270 3.08 -2.03 -12.32
CA GLU A 270 1.74 -2.37 -12.83
C GLU A 270 1.08 -3.50 -12.05
N LYS A 271 1.86 -4.54 -11.71
CA LYS A 271 1.34 -5.70 -10.98
C LYS A 271 0.88 -5.34 -9.56
N TYR A 272 1.58 -4.42 -8.90
CA TYR A 272 1.32 -4.02 -7.51
C TYR A 272 1.08 -2.52 -7.39
N LYS A 273 0.36 -1.94 -8.36
CA LYS A 273 0.19 -0.48 -8.49
C LYS A 273 -0.22 0.18 -7.20
N SER A 274 -1.19 -0.39 -6.50
CA SER A 274 -1.68 0.16 -5.25
C SER A 274 -0.61 0.27 -4.15
N PHE A 275 0.37 -0.64 -4.14
CA PHE A 275 1.52 -0.60 -3.21
C PHE A 275 2.62 0.31 -3.75
N ALA A 276 2.99 0.14 -5.02
CA ALA A 276 4.08 0.86 -5.65
C ALA A 276 3.80 2.37 -5.80
N SER A 277 2.53 2.78 -5.79
CA SER A 277 2.12 4.19 -5.82
C SER A 277 2.07 4.85 -4.43
N ASN A 278 2.21 4.09 -3.34
CA ASN A 278 2.24 4.63 -1.99
C ASN A 278 3.71 4.69 -1.51
N PRO A 279 4.28 5.87 -1.22
CA PRO A 279 5.70 6.02 -0.86
C PRO A 279 6.16 5.11 0.28
N LEU A 280 5.34 4.94 1.32
CA LEU A 280 5.66 4.05 2.44
C LEU A 280 5.73 2.59 1.97
N LEU A 281 4.68 2.12 1.29
CA LEU A 281 4.59 0.72 0.87
C LEU A 281 5.66 0.39 -0.17
N LEU A 282 5.93 1.30 -1.11
CA LEU A 282 7.03 1.20 -2.06
C LEU A 282 8.39 1.07 -1.35
N THR A 283 8.59 1.83 -0.27
CA THR A 283 9.80 1.74 0.55
C THR A 283 9.91 0.39 1.25
N ILE A 284 8.79 -0.15 1.77
CA ILE A 284 8.75 -1.49 2.38
C ILE A 284 9.03 -2.56 1.32
N MET A 285 8.51 -2.41 0.10
CA MET A 285 8.82 -3.30 -1.02
C MET A 285 10.33 -3.35 -1.27
N LEU A 286 11.02 -2.19 -1.35
CA LEU A 286 12.48 -2.12 -1.51
C LEU A 286 13.22 -2.84 -0.36
N LEU A 287 12.81 -2.60 0.89
CA LEU A 287 13.43 -3.24 2.07
C LEU A 287 13.26 -4.76 2.05
N THR A 288 12.10 -5.26 1.64
CA THR A 288 11.84 -6.71 1.51
C THR A 288 12.58 -7.32 0.33
N PHE A 289 12.73 -6.59 -0.77
CA PHE A 289 13.48 -7.04 -1.94
C PHE A 289 14.95 -7.30 -1.58
N GLN A 290 15.59 -6.40 -0.82
CA GLN A 290 16.99 -6.59 -0.41
C GLN A 290 17.21 -7.87 0.39
N LYS A 291 16.27 -8.26 1.25
CA LYS A 291 16.37 -9.47 2.09
C LYS A 291 16.33 -10.76 1.26
N HIS A 292 15.64 -10.77 0.12
CA HIS A 292 15.26 -12.00 -0.59
C HIS A 292 15.67 -12.04 -2.07
N ALA A 293 16.24 -10.97 -2.62
CA ALA A 293 16.63 -10.80 -4.03
C ALA A 293 15.49 -10.96 -5.07
N SER A 294 14.27 -11.29 -4.64
CA SER A 294 13.07 -11.33 -5.47
C SER A 294 11.82 -11.09 -4.61
N ILE A 295 10.90 -10.23 -5.07
CA ILE A 295 9.58 -10.04 -4.41
C ILE A 295 8.56 -11.13 -4.77
N PRO A 296 8.47 -11.61 -6.03
CA PRO A 296 7.47 -12.61 -6.38
C PRO A 296 7.60 -13.95 -5.64
N GLU A 297 8.77 -14.28 -5.11
CA GLU A 297 9.00 -15.56 -4.42
C GLU A 297 8.56 -15.55 -2.96
N ARG A 298 8.33 -14.38 -2.34
CA ARG A 298 7.86 -14.26 -0.95
C ARG A 298 6.95 -13.05 -0.76
N LEU A 299 5.83 -13.01 -1.48
CA LEU A 299 4.81 -11.97 -1.30
C LEU A 299 4.30 -11.94 0.14
N ASN A 300 4.23 -13.09 0.81
CA ASN A 300 3.73 -13.18 2.16
C ASN A 300 4.62 -12.43 3.17
N ASP A 301 5.94 -12.52 3.01
CA ASP A 301 6.89 -11.77 3.85
C ASP A 301 6.71 -10.26 3.67
N PHE A 302 6.39 -9.83 2.44
CA PHE A 302 6.05 -8.44 2.16
C PHE A 302 4.76 -7.99 2.87
N TYR A 303 3.66 -8.73 2.74
CA TYR A 303 2.41 -8.34 3.39
C TYR A 303 2.51 -8.37 4.91
N GLU A 304 3.25 -9.34 5.45
CA GLU A 304 3.55 -9.40 6.89
C GLU A 304 4.30 -8.16 7.35
N GLU A 305 5.42 -7.83 6.71
CA GLU A 305 6.23 -6.66 7.07
C GLU A 305 5.44 -5.36 6.86
N ALA A 306 4.63 -5.28 5.81
CA ALA A 306 3.77 -4.13 5.55
C ALA A 306 2.73 -3.94 6.67
N PHE A 307 2.06 -5.03 7.09
CA PHE A 307 1.11 -4.99 8.20
C PHE A 307 1.79 -4.60 9.51
N VAL A 308 2.87 -5.27 9.88
CA VAL A 308 3.64 -4.97 11.10
C VAL A 308 4.14 -3.53 11.09
N THR A 309 4.56 -3.02 9.94
CA THR A 309 5.02 -1.64 9.79
C THR A 309 3.88 -0.63 9.92
N LEU A 310 2.73 -0.88 9.28
CA LEU A 310 1.54 -0.05 9.40
C LEU A 310 0.98 -0.05 10.83
N PHE A 311 1.07 -1.17 11.54
CA PHE A 311 0.62 -1.32 12.92
C PHE A 311 1.60 -0.68 13.92
N ASN A 312 2.91 -0.93 13.79
CA ASN A 312 3.90 -0.58 14.82
C ASN A 312 4.87 0.56 14.45
N VAL A 313 5.24 0.71 13.17
CA VAL A 313 6.49 1.40 12.78
C VAL A 313 6.29 2.65 11.94
N HIS A 314 5.12 2.88 11.34
CA HIS A 314 4.89 4.09 10.54
C HIS A 314 5.19 5.37 11.33
N ASP A 315 4.94 5.36 12.64
CA ASP A 315 5.18 6.49 13.53
C ASP A 315 6.45 6.33 14.40
N ALA A 316 7.25 5.26 14.27
CA ALA A 316 8.47 5.05 15.08
C ALA A 316 9.60 6.06 14.80
N THR A 317 9.52 6.80 13.69
CA THR A 317 10.42 7.95 13.42
C THR A 317 10.06 9.18 14.23
N LYS A 318 8.97 9.11 14.97
CA LYS A 318 8.35 10.19 15.71
C LYS A 318 8.35 9.83 17.20
N ASP A 319 9.18 10.53 18.00
CA ASP A 319 9.52 10.21 19.40
C ASP A 319 8.38 9.57 20.23
N SER A 320 8.55 8.29 20.60
CA SER A 320 7.74 7.50 21.55
C SER A 320 6.21 7.55 21.39
N PHE A 321 5.70 7.98 20.23
CA PHE A 321 4.26 8.05 19.98
C PHE A 321 3.75 6.72 19.42
N VAL A 322 2.98 6.00 20.23
CA VAL A 322 2.17 4.87 19.79
C VAL A 322 0.74 5.37 19.67
N ARG A 323 0.13 5.28 18.48
CA ARG A 323 -1.30 5.61 18.32
C ARG A 323 -2.11 4.74 19.27
N ASP A 324 -3.12 5.34 19.87
CA ASP A 324 -4.03 4.63 20.77
C ASP A 324 -4.82 3.57 19.98
N ILE A 325 -4.49 2.30 20.19
CA ILE A 325 -5.26 1.16 19.66
C ILE A 325 -6.47 1.00 20.59
N ARG A 326 -7.61 1.54 20.19
CA ARG A 326 -8.80 1.66 21.04
C ARG A 326 -9.30 0.30 21.50
N SER A 327 -9.18 -0.71 20.63
CA SER A 327 -9.56 -2.09 20.95
C SER A 327 -8.69 -2.75 22.02
N GLY A 328 -7.52 -2.18 22.34
CA GLY A 328 -6.56 -2.73 23.30
C GLY A 328 -5.86 -4.02 22.85
N LEU A 329 -6.05 -4.43 21.59
CA LEU A 329 -5.47 -5.65 21.05
C LEU A 329 -3.98 -5.49 20.74
N SER A 330 -3.19 -6.53 21.01
CA SER A 330 -1.81 -6.61 20.54
C SER A 330 -1.76 -6.76 19.01
N CYS A 331 -0.61 -6.50 18.39
CA CYS A 331 -0.43 -6.65 16.94
C CYS A 331 -0.83 -8.04 16.43
N GLU A 332 -0.46 -9.10 17.16
CA GLU A 332 -0.80 -10.49 16.79
C GLU A 332 -2.29 -10.80 16.97
N ASP A 333 -2.90 -10.28 18.04
CA ASP A 333 -4.32 -10.52 18.31
C ASP A 333 -5.20 -9.75 17.32
N PHE A 334 -4.84 -8.50 17.04
CA PHE A 334 -5.48 -7.67 16.01
C PHE A 334 -5.40 -8.36 14.65
N LYS A 335 -4.21 -8.86 14.28
CA LYS A 335 -4.00 -9.62 13.05
C LYS A 335 -4.91 -10.83 12.96
N LEU A 336 -5.06 -11.59 14.05
CA LEU A 336 -5.93 -12.77 14.06
C LEU A 336 -7.41 -12.41 13.84
N VAL A 337 -7.90 -11.38 14.52
CA VAL A 337 -9.27 -10.87 14.35
C VAL A 337 -9.49 -10.34 12.94
N PHE A 338 -8.57 -9.51 12.44
CA PHE A 338 -8.61 -8.97 11.09
C PHE A 338 -8.58 -10.08 10.03
N SER A 339 -7.75 -11.09 10.22
CA SER A 339 -7.65 -12.22 9.29
C SER A 339 -8.93 -13.03 9.20
N TYR A 340 -9.67 -13.17 10.31
CA TYR A 340 -11.00 -13.78 10.28
C TYR A 340 -12.00 -12.96 9.46
N ILE A 341 -11.99 -11.63 9.61
CA ILE A 341 -12.86 -10.72 8.85
C ILE A 341 -12.54 -10.78 7.35
N CYS A 342 -11.25 -10.72 6.99
CA CYS A 342 -10.77 -10.89 5.62
C CYS A 342 -11.25 -12.23 5.05
N PHE A 343 -11.04 -13.33 5.79
CA PHE A 343 -11.46 -14.66 5.37
C PHE A 343 -12.97 -14.73 5.11
N LYS A 344 -13.79 -14.23 6.03
CA LYS A 344 -15.25 -14.27 5.90
C LYS A 344 -15.76 -13.43 4.73
N SER A 345 -15.23 -12.22 4.57
CA SER A 345 -15.61 -11.33 3.48
C SER A 345 -15.14 -11.85 2.11
N TYR A 346 -13.91 -12.36 2.03
CA TYR A 346 -13.32 -12.87 0.79
C TYR A 346 -14.11 -14.04 0.21
N PHE A 347 -14.41 -15.05 1.03
CA PHE A 347 -15.18 -16.22 0.57
C PHE A 347 -16.66 -15.91 0.29
N ASN A 348 -17.16 -14.77 0.78
CA ASN A 348 -18.48 -14.26 0.44
C ASN A 348 -18.48 -13.34 -0.80
N GLY A 349 -17.32 -13.02 -1.38
CA GLY A 349 -17.21 -12.08 -2.51
C GLY A 349 -17.49 -10.63 -2.12
N GLU A 350 -17.30 -10.26 -0.86
CA GLU A 350 -17.55 -8.92 -0.34
C GLU A 350 -16.24 -8.10 -0.38
N TYR A 351 -16.23 -7.04 -1.19
CA TYR A 351 -15.08 -6.13 -1.36
C TYR A 351 -15.34 -4.72 -0.79
N GLU A 352 -16.61 -4.39 -0.61
CA GLU A 352 -17.14 -3.16 -0.03
C GLU A 352 -18.21 -3.53 0.99
N PHE A 353 -18.30 -2.77 2.09
CA PHE A 353 -19.16 -3.07 3.22
C PHE A 353 -19.94 -1.83 3.64
N SER A 354 -21.23 -1.96 3.90
CA SER A 354 -21.93 -0.99 4.74
C SER A 354 -21.40 -1.08 6.18
N GLU A 355 -21.61 -0.02 6.98
CA GLU A 355 -21.24 -0.01 8.40
C GLU A 355 -21.87 -1.19 9.16
N THR A 356 -23.17 -1.45 8.91
CA THR A 356 -23.88 -2.59 9.50
C THR A 356 -23.21 -3.91 9.14
N ARG A 357 -22.82 -4.09 7.88
CA ARG A 357 -22.17 -5.33 7.44
C ARG A 357 -20.78 -5.49 8.06
N LEU A 358 -20.02 -4.41 8.15
CA LEU A 358 -18.71 -4.42 8.82
C LEU A 358 -18.86 -4.78 10.30
N HIS A 359 -19.84 -4.21 11.00
CA HIS A 359 -20.15 -4.54 12.39
C HIS A 359 -20.55 -6.02 12.56
N GLU A 360 -21.31 -6.60 11.63
CA GLU A 360 -21.64 -8.03 11.65
C GLU A 360 -20.37 -8.90 11.54
N LEU A 361 -19.44 -8.55 10.64
CA LEU A 361 -18.18 -9.28 10.48
C LEU A 361 -17.31 -9.18 11.73
N ILE A 362 -17.18 -7.98 12.32
CA ILE A 362 -16.41 -7.75 13.54
C ILE A 362 -17.04 -8.49 14.73
N ASN A 363 -18.37 -8.44 14.87
CA ASN A 363 -19.09 -9.22 15.90
C ASN A 363 -18.89 -10.73 15.71
N GLY A 364 -18.93 -11.22 14.48
CA GLY A 364 -18.60 -12.62 14.18
C GLY A 364 -17.20 -13.01 14.63
N ALA A 365 -16.21 -12.13 14.44
CA ALA A 365 -14.85 -12.32 14.91
C ALA A 365 -14.77 -12.29 16.45
N LYS A 366 -15.44 -11.33 17.08
CA LYS A 366 -15.52 -11.19 18.54
C LYS A 366 -16.13 -12.44 19.19
N GLU A 367 -17.25 -12.93 18.69
CA GLU A 367 -17.88 -14.16 19.19
C GLU A 367 -17.00 -15.40 18.97
N LYS A 368 -16.32 -15.46 17.82
CA LYS A 368 -15.39 -16.55 17.51
C LYS A 368 -14.21 -16.61 18.48
N PHE A 369 -13.75 -15.47 18.99
CA PHE A 369 -12.57 -15.36 19.84
C PHE A 369 -12.86 -14.84 21.25
N LYS A 370 -14.11 -14.91 21.71
CA LYS A 370 -14.54 -14.41 23.03
C LYS A 370 -13.78 -14.98 24.22
N ASP A 371 -13.26 -16.21 24.09
CA ASP A 371 -12.47 -16.88 25.14
C ASP A 371 -11.00 -16.44 25.14
N LYS A 372 -10.55 -15.71 24.11
CA LYS A 372 -9.17 -15.21 23.98
C LYS A 372 -9.07 -13.71 24.24
N PHE A 373 -10.00 -12.93 23.70
CA PHE A 373 -9.91 -11.47 23.72
C PHE A 373 -11.27 -10.84 24.02
N CYS A 374 -11.23 -9.65 24.62
CA CYS A 374 -12.40 -8.81 24.82
C CYS A 374 -12.11 -7.42 24.24
N PHE A 375 -12.92 -6.99 23.29
CA PHE A 375 -12.80 -5.67 22.67
C PHE A 375 -14.19 -5.16 22.23
N ASN A 376 -14.31 -3.85 22.03
CA ASN A 376 -15.52 -3.22 21.52
C ASN A 376 -15.49 -3.17 19.97
N VAL A 377 -16.65 -3.33 19.33
CA VAL A 377 -16.78 -3.40 17.86
C VAL A 377 -16.43 -2.07 17.21
N ASP A 378 -16.97 -0.98 17.75
CA ASP A 378 -16.75 0.38 17.26
C ASP A 378 -15.26 0.75 17.40
N ASP A 379 -14.64 0.40 18.53
CA ASP A 379 -13.21 0.63 18.76
C ASP A 379 -12.33 -0.13 17.74
N PHE A 380 -12.67 -1.39 17.42
CA PHE A 380 -11.93 -2.15 16.41
C PHE A 380 -12.14 -1.62 14.99
N GLN A 381 -13.35 -1.17 14.65
CA GLN A 381 -13.63 -0.51 13.38
C GLN A 381 -12.79 0.78 13.25
N GLU A 382 -12.77 1.59 14.30
CA GLU A 382 -11.97 2.82 14.35
C GLU A 382 -10.49 2.51 14.18
N ASP A 383 -9.98 1.46 14.82
CA ASP A 383 -8.60 1.02 14.64
C ASP A 383 -8.31 0.57 13.19
N LEU A 384 -9.22 -0.17 12.55
CA LEU A 384 -9.06 -0.59 11.15
C LEU A 384 -8.92 0.59 10.18
N VAL A 385 -9.66 1.68 10.42
CA VAL A 385 -9.70 2.84 9.52
C VAL A 385 -8.62 3.87 9.87
N HIS A 386 -8.51 4.24 11.15
CA HIS A 386 -7.74 5.39 11.61
C HIS A 386 -6.39 5.02 12.22
N SER A 387 -6.28 3.86 12.87
CA SER A 387 -5.01 3.43 13.48
C SER A 387 -4.15 2.67 12.46
N VAL A 388 -4.63 1.53 11.97
CA VAL A 388 -3.87 0.57 11.14
C VAL A 388 -4.02 0.83 9.63
N CYS A 389 -5.04 1.59 9.20
CA CYS A 389 -5.32 1.94 7.79
C CYS A 389 -5.59 0.73 6.88
N MET A 390 -6.16 -0.34 7.41
CA MET A 390 -6.52 -1.52 6.61
C MET A 390 -7.80 -1.28 5.81
N LEU A 391 -8.68 -0.40 6.30
CA LEU A 391 -9.90 0.03 5.63
C LEU A 391 -9.91 1.54 5.39
N VAL A 392 -10.66 1.96 4.38
CA VAL A 392 -10.99 3.36 4.07
C VAL A 392 -12.51 3.47 4.02
N LYS A 393 -13.06 4.53 4.63
CA LYS A 393 -14.48 4.87 4.53
C LYS A 393 -14.69 5.84 3.37
N GLU A 394 -15.53 5.48 2.41
CA GLU A 394 -15.93 6.32 1.29
C GLU A 394 -17.46 6.44 1.25
N GLY A 395 -17.95 7.66 1.50
CA GLY A 395 -19.38 7.87 1.67
C GLY A 395 -19.96 7.02 2.82
N LEU A 396 -20.85 6.09 2.48
CA LEU A 396 -21.51 5.18 3.43
C LEU A 396 -20.87 3.79 3.47
N GLU A 397 -19.81 3.56 2.69
CA GLU A 397 -19.22 2.25 2.51
C GLU A 397 -17.76 2.22 2.99
N TYR A 398 -17.31 1.04 3.38
CA TYR A 398 -15.95 0.74 3.77
C TYR A 398 -15.32 -0.19 2.73
N ARG A 399 -14.09 0.09 2.34
CA ARG A 399 -13.31 -0.75 1.42
C ARG A 399 -11.91 -1.01 1.98
N PHE A 400 -11.27 -2.09 1.57
CA PHE A 400 -9.86 -2.31 1.91
C PHE A 400 -8.99 -1.21 1.29
N SER A 401 -8.00 -0.72 2.04
CA SER A 401 -6.98 0.19 1.49
C SER A 401 -6.24 -0.46 0.33
N HIS A 402 -6.03 -1.78 0.42
CA HIS A 402 -5.54 -2.61 -0.67
C HIS A 402 -6.22 -3.99 -0.68
N ARG A 403 -6.83 -4.37 -1.82
CA ARG A 403 -7.51 -5.68 -1.99
C ARG A 403 -6.62 -6.87 -1.63
N SER A 404 -5.33 -6.81 -1.95
CA SER A 404 -4.43 -7.92 -1.66
C SER A 404 -4.16 -8.16 -0.17
N PHE A 405 -4.45 -7.20 0.73
CA PHE A 405 -4.47 -7.51 2.15
C PHE A 405 -5.60 -8.47 2.51
N GLN A 406 -6.78 -8.29 1.92
CA GLN A 406 -7.90 -9.23 2.10
C GLN A 406 -7.51 -10.63 1.64
N GLU A 407 -6.92 -10.76 0.45
CA GLU A 407 -6.46 -12.04 -0.10
C GLU A 407 -5.42 -12.71 0.80
N TYR A 408 -4.40 -11.94 1.22
CA TYR A 408 -3.30 -12.41 2.05
C TYR A 408 -3.79 -12.89 3.41
N PHE A 409 -4.55 -12.06 4.13
CA PHE A 409 -5.03 -12.42 5.45
C PHE A 409 -6.08 -13.53 5.43
N SER A 410 -6.83 -13.66 4.33
CA SER A 410 -7.69 -14.83 4.09
C SER A 410 -6.87 -16.11 3.95
N ALA A 411 -5.79 -16.08 3.16
CA ALA A 411 -4.88 -17.21 3.00
C ALA A 411 -4.22 -17.56 4.34
N TRP A 412 -3.75 -16.54 5.08
CA TRP A 412 -3.16 -16.70 6.40
C TRP A 412 -4.12 -17.33 7.41
N TYR A 413 -5.39 -16.89 7.43
CA TYR A 413 -6.41 -17.49 8.30
C TYR A 413 -6.71 -18.94 7.92
N THR A 414 -6.69 -19.25 6.62
CA THR A 414 -6.91 -20.61 6.11
C THR A 414 -5.89 -21.59 6.70
N CYS A 415 -4.63 -21.18 6.83
CA CYS A 415 -3.57 -21.98 7.48
C CYS A 415 -3.86 -22.32 8.94
N LYS A 416 -4.77 -21.59 9.61
CA LYS A 416 -5.19 -21.84 11.00
C LYS A 416 -6.36 -22.81 11.12
N LEU A 417 -7.01 -23.16 10.01
CA LEU A 417 -8.12 -24.10 10.00
C LEU A 417 -7.61 -25.54 10.07
N PRO A 418 -8.39 -26.48 10.64
CA PRO A 418 -8.09 -27.90 10.54
C PRO A 418 -8.01 -28.35 9.08
N ASP A 419 -7.08 -29.26 8.78
CA ASP A 419 -6.83 -29.77 7.43
C ASP A 419 -8.11 -30.25 6.71
N THR A 420 -8.99 -30.97 7.43
CA THR A 420 -10.28 -31.45 6.89
C THR A 420 -11.26 -30.34 6.55
N THR A 421 -11.14 -29.17 7.19
CA THR A 421 -11.96 -27.99 6.89
C THR A 421 -11.40 -27.27 5.68
N GLN A 422 -10.08 -27.14 5.59
CA GLN A 422 -9.41 -26.55 4.43
C GLN A 422 -9.73 -27.33 3.15
N GLU A 423 -9.59 -28.66 3.18
CA GLU A 423 -9.93 -29.54 2.06
C GLU A 423 -11.37 -29.32 1.58
N LYS A 424 -12.36 -29.44 2.48
CA LYS A 424 -13.78 -29.31 2.13
C LYS A 424 -14.15 -27.93 1.62
N LEU A 425 -13.62 -26.88 2.24
CA LEU A 425 -13.90 -25.51 1.84
C LEU A 425 -13.37 -25.25 0.43
N LEU A 426 -12.10 -25.56 0.20
CA LEU A 426 -11.42 -25.21 -1.04
C LEU A 426 -11.80 -26.14 -2.20
N ASP A 427 -12.11 -27.42 -1.96
CA ASP A 427 -12.70 -28.30 -2.96
C ASP A 427 -14.07 -27.81 -3.43
N ARG A 428 -14.94 -27.33 -2.52
CA ARG A 428 -16.22 -26.73 -2.89
C ARG A 428 -16.04 -25.40 -3.60
N TRP A 429 -15.16 -24.55 -3.08
CA TRP A 429 -14.91 -23.25 -3.68
C TRP A 429 -14.31 -23.39 -5.08
N LEU A 430 -13.48 -24.41 -5.32
CA LEU A 430 -13.00 -24.79 -6.67
C LEU A 430 -14.11 -25.14 -7.66
N LYS A 431 -15.27 -25.60 -7.18
CA LYS A 431 -16.42 -25.94 -8.03
C LYS A 431 -17.35 -24.75 -8.27
N GLU A 432 -17.40 -23.81 -7.32
CA GLU A 432 -18.39 -22.74 -7.28
C GLU A 432 -17.84 -21.39 -7.76
N SER A 433 -16.56 -21.10 -7.51
CA SER A 433 -15.97 -19.78 -7.75
C SER A 433 -15.52 -19.58 -9.20
N SER A 434 -15.71 -18.37 -9.72
CA SER A 434 -15.18 -17.94 -11.01
C SER A 434 -13.90 -17.10 -10.90
N THR A 435 -13.43 -16.77 -9.69
CA THR A 435 -12.30 -15.84 -9.49
C THR A 435 -10.96 -16.54 -9.23
N ILE A 436 -10.96 -17.88 -9.22
CA ILE A 436 -9.81 -18.72 -8.87
C ILE A 436 -8.58 -18.42 -9.73
N GLN A 437 -8.79 -18.11 -11.01
CA GLN A 437 -7.71 -17.85 -11.96
C GLN A 437 -7.15 -16.42 -11.88
N THR A 438 -7.92 -15.49 -11.30
CA THR A 438 -7.60 -14.05 -11.28
C THR A 438 -7.07 -13.59 -9.94
N ASP A 439 -7.58 -14.14 -8.84
CA ASP A 439 -7.21 -13.74 -7.49
C ASP A 439 -5.84 -14.31 -7.08
N SER A 440 -5.11 -13.58 -6.23
CA SER A 440 -3.78 -14.01 -5.76
C SER A 440 -3.84 -14.97 -4.57
N TYR A 441 -5.04 -15.28 -4.06
CA TYR A 441 -5.24 -16.09 -2.86
C TYR A 441 -4.53 -17.44 -2.90
N PHE A 442 -4.68 -18.23 -3.98
CA PHE A 442 -4.03 -19.54 -4.05
C PHE A 442 -2.51 -19.44 -4.11
N TYR A 443 -1.97 -18.38 -4.72
CA TYR A 443 -0.53 -18.12 -4.71
C TYR A 443 -0.04 -17.78 -3.30
N MET A 444 -0.77 -16.91 -2.58
CA MET A 444 -0.44 -16.57 -1.19
C MET A 444 -0.54 -17.81 -0.29
N LEU A 445 -1.60 -18.62 -0.43
CA LEU A 445 -1.79 -19.84 0.34
C LEU A 445 -0.71 -20.88 0.06
N PHE A 446 -0.32 -21.04 -1.20
CA PHE A 446 0.75 -21.96 -1.60
C PHE A 446 2.11 -21.50 -1.06
N ASP A 447 2.39 -20.19 -1.08
CA ASP A 447 3.61 -19.64 -0.48
C ASP A 447 3.62 -19.79 1.05
N LEU A 448 2.46 -19.78 1.72
CA LEU A 448 2.35 -20.04 3.17
C LEU A 448 2.46 -21.53 3.55
N GLN A 449 1.93 -22.45 2.73
CA GLN A 449 1.81 -23.88 3.08
C GLN A 449 1.78 -24.82 1.86
N SER A 450 2.75 -24.70 0.96
CA SER A 450 2.84 -25.41 -0.33
C SER A 450 2.57 -26.92 -0.23
N GLU A 451 3.19 -27.60 0.76
CA GLU A 451 3.03 -29.03 0.97
C GLU A 451 1.56 -29.42 1.23
N LYS A 452 0.86 -28.67 2.09
CA LYS A 452 -0.56 -28.90 2.41
C LYS A 452 -1.47 -28.57 1.23
N VAL A 453 -1.14 -27.53 0.45
CA VAL A 453 -1.92 -27.20 -0.73
C VAL A 453 -1.94 -28.37 -1.72
N ASN A 454 -0.80 -29.00 -1.99
CA ASN A 454 -0.76 -30.16 -2.88
C ASN A 454 -1.32 -31.43 -2.21
N SER A 455 -0.91 -31.74 -0.99
CA SER A 455 -1.22 -33.04 -0.35
C SER A 455 -2.63 -33.14 0.24
N ILE A 456 -3.31 -32.01 0.44
CA ILE A 456 -4.64 -31.94 1.07
C ILE A 456 -5.63 -31.23 0.15
N ILE A 457 -5.34 -29.98 -0.23
CA ILE A 457 -6.31 -29.10 -0.90
C ILE A 457 -6.53 -29.49 -2.37
N LEU A 458 -5.46 -29.65 -3.14
CA LEU A 458 -5.51 -29.98 -4.57
C LEU A 458 -5.47 -31.49 -4.81
N LYS A 459 -5.32 -32.30 -3.77
CA LYS A 459 -5.28 -33.75 -3.89
C LYS A 459 -6.55 -34.35 -4.52
N PRO A 460 -7.78 -33.96 -4.12
CA PRO A 460 -8.99 -34.50 -4.73
C PRO A 460 -9.08 -34.22 -6.24
N VAL A 461 -8.66 -33.03 -6.68
CA VAL A 461 -8.67 -32.69 -8.11
C VAL A 461 -7.57 -33.42 -8.88
N MET A 462 -6.38 -33.61 -8.29
CA MET A 462 -5.32 -34.44 -8.87
C MET A 462 -5.78 -35.87 -9.09
N GLU A 463 -6.43 -36.49 -8.09
CA GLU A 463 -6.93 -37.86 -8.18
C GLU A 463 -7.97 -38.01 -9.30
N ASN A 464 -8.86 -37.03 -9.44
CA ASN A 464 -9.86 -37.04 -10.52
C ASN A 464 -9.21 -36.87 -11.90
N ILE A 465 -8.26 -35.94 -12.05
CA ILE A 465 -7.54 -35.73 -13.32
C ILE A 465 -6.81 -37.01 -13.74
N ILE A 466 -6.02 -37.59 -12.84
CA ILE A 466 -5.22 -38.79 -13.13
C ILE A 466 -6.13 -39.98 -13.43
N SER A 467 -7.16 -40.22 -12.60
CA SER A 467 -8.07 -41.35 -12.79
C SER A 467 -8.85 -41.25 -14.10
N LEU A 468 -9.26 -40.04 -14.49
CA LEU A 468 -9.97 -39.80 -15.74
C LEU A 468 -9.08 -40.06 -16.96
N TYR A 469 -7.85 -39.53 -16.92
CA TYR A 469 -6.89 -39.66 -18.00
C TYR A 469 -6.42 -41.10 -18.21
N GLU A 470 -6.08 -41.82 -17.13
CA GLU A 470 -5.63 -43.22 -17.19
C GLU A 470 -6.71 -44.17 -17.70
N LYS A 471 -7.98 -43.93 -17.34
CA LYS A 471 -9.09 -44.82 -17.73
C LYS A 471 -9.56 -44.60 -19.16
N GLU A 472 -9.56 -43.36 -19.64
CA GLU A 472 -10.28 -43.01 -20.88
C GLU A 472 -9.37 -42.51 -22.01
N GLY A 473 -8.09 -42.22 -21.71
CA GLY A 473 -7.13 -41.68 -22.67
C GLY A 473 -7.40 -40.22 -23.06
N ILE A 474 -6.46 -39.63 -23.81
CA ILE A 474 -6.45 -38.20 -24.13
C ILE A 474 -7.72 -37.71 -24.83
N LEU A 475 -8.24 -38.43 -25.83
CA LEU A 475 -9.40 -37.95 -26.60
C LEU A 475 -10.68 -37.86 -25.76
N SER A 476 -10.97 -38.87 -24.94
CA SER A 476 -12.13 -38.83 -24.04
C SER A 476 -11.93 -37.79 -22.94
N PHE A 477 -10.70 -37.67 -22.43
CA PHE A 477 -10.32 -36.64 -21.47
C PHE A 477 -10.60 -35.22 -22.00
N LEU A 478 -10.20 -34.93 -23.24
CA LEU A 478 -10.48 -33.63 -23.90
C LEU A 478 -11.99 -33.36 -24.01
N ASN A 479 -12.79 -34.35 -24.43
CA ASN A 479 -14.25 -34.24 -24.55
C ASN A 479 -14.98 -33.98 -23.22
N LYS A 480 -14.37 -34.40 -22.10
CA LYS A 480 -14.89 -34.14 -20.76
C LYS A 480 -14.53 -32.76 -20.25
N LEU A 481 -13.28 -32.33 -20.45
CA LEU A 481 -12.79 -31.04 -19.95
C LEU A 481 -13.26 -29.86 -20.82
N PHE A 482 -13.43 -30.06 -22.12
CA PHE A 482 -13.66 -28.98 -23.08
C PHE A 482 -14.89 -29.27 -23.96
N ASP A 483 -15.64 -28.20 -24.27
CA ASP A 483 -16.82 -28.27 -25.14
C ASP A 483 -16.42 -28.13 -26.62
N LYS A 484 -15.55 -27.15 -26.88
CA LYS A 484 -15.17 -26.69 -28.22
C LYS A 484 -13.70 -26.33 -28.28
N PHE A 485 -13.20 -26.19 -29.51
CA PHE A 485 -11.91 -25.58 -29.79
C PHE A 485 -12.00 -24.61 -30.97
N SER A 486 -11.04 -23.70 -31.06
CA SER A 486 -10.85 -22.83 -32.22
C SER A 486 -9.38 -22.77 -32.61
N ILE A 487 -9.08 -22.49 -33.89
CA ILE A 487 -7.72 -22.18 -34.33
C ILE A 487 -7.70 -20.72 -34.80
N LYS A 488 -6.82 -19.90 -34.20
CA LYS A 488 -6.67 -18.49 -34.53
C LYS A 488 -5.27 -18.17 -35.04
N TYR A 489 -5.21 -17.26 -36.01
CA TYR A 489 -3.97 -16.61 -36.43
C TYR A 489 -3.64 -15.45 -35.50
N GLN A 490 -2.41 -15.40 -34.99
CA GLN A 490 -1.88 -14.26 -34.22
C GLN A 490 -0.98 -13.42 -35.11
N GLU A 491 -1.43 -12.19 -35.42
CA GLU A 491 -0.70 -11.24 -36.26
C GLU A 491 0.68 -10.86 -35.67
N GLU A 492 0.76 -10.68 -34.34
CA GLU A 492 1.98 -10.23 -33.65
C GLU A 492 3.20 -11.15 -33.90
N ASN A 493 2.98 -12.46 -34.01
CA ASN A 493 4.05 -13.46 -34.09
C ASN A 493 3.98 -14.31 -35.37
N GLY A 494 2.98 -14.09 -36.24
CA GLY A 494 2.76 -14.87 -37.46
C GLY A 494 2.45 -16.36 -37.22
N GLN A 495 1.93 -16.71 -36.05
CA GLN A 495 1.71 -18.10 -35.61
C GLN A 495 0.22 -18.45 -35.50
N TYR A 496 -0.11 -19.74 -35.65
CA TYR A 496 -1.48 -20.25 -35.47
C TYR A 496 -1.57 -20.97 -34.13
N ARG A 497 -2.63 -20.71 -33.36
CA ARG A 497 -2.84 -21.31 -32.04
C ARG A 497 -4.21 -21.95 -31.89
N SER A 498 -4.24 -23.11 -31.25
CA SER A 498 -5.46 -23.75 -30.78
C SER A 498 -5.91 -23.16 -29.44
N ILE A 499 -7.19 -22.83 -29.30
CA ILE A 499 -7.83 -22.36 -28.08
C ILE A 499 -8.92 -23.37 -27.70
N LEU A 500 -8.92 -23.82 -26.46
CA LEU A 500 -9.93 -24.73 -25.92
C LEU A 500 -10.95 -23.98 -25.05
N TYR A 501 -12.22 -24.36 -25.16
CA TYR A 501 -13.32 -23.77 -24.40
C TYR A 501 -13.72 -24.70 -23.26
N ILE A 502 -13.53 -24.23 -22.02
CA ILE A 502 -13.72 -25.01 -20.79
C ILE A 502 -15.18 -25.44 -20.64
N LYS A 503 -15.38 -26.74 -20.40
CA LYS A 503 -16.66 -27.38 -20.04
C LYS A 503 -16.69 -27.75 -18.56
N ASP A 504 -15.62 -28.37 -18.06
CA ASP A 504 -15.47 -28.74 -16.64
C ASP A 504 -14.53 -27.73 -15.95
N ARG A 505 -15.11 -26.73 -15.28
CA ARG A 505 -14.32 -25.71 -14.57
C ARG A 505 -13.49 -26.29 -13.45
N TYR A 506 -14.03 -27.23 -12.68
CA TYR A 506 -13.33 -27.79 -11.52
C TYR A 506 -12.01 -28.48 -11.94
N LEU A 507 -12.05 -29.33 -12.97
CA LEU A 507 -10.84 -30.01 -13.45
C LEU A 507 -9.89 -29.05 -14.15
N CYS A 508 -10.40 -28.14 -14.97
CA CYS A 508 -9.56 -27.17 -15.68
C CYS A 508 -8.88 -26.18 -14.72
N ASP A 509 -9.61 -25.62 -13.74
CA ASP A 509 -9.06 -24.70 -12.75
C ASP A 509 -8.04 -25.41 -11.85
N GLY A 510 -8.34 -26.64 -11.43
CA GLY A 510 -7.38 -27.47 -10.69
C GLY A 510 -6.09 -27.72 -11.49
N MET A 511 -6.20 -28.07 -12.77
CA MET A 511 -5.04 -28.29 -13.65
C MET A 511 -4.22 -27.00 -13.82
N ILE A 512 -4.89 -25.85 -14.00
CA ILE A 512 -4.24 -24.54 -14.10
C ILE A 512 -3.54 -24.16 -12.80
N LEU A 513 -4.17 -24.37 -11.64
CA LEU A 513 -3.54 -24.10 -10.33
C LEU A 513 -2.33 -25.00 -10.11
N LEU A 514 -2.47 -26.31 -10.32
CA LEU A 514 -1.38 -27.27 -10.12
C LEU A 514 -0.17 -26.94 -10.99
N THR A 515 -0.39 -26.61 -12.26
CA THR A 515 0.70 -26.23 -13.17
C THR A 515 1.33 -24.90 -12.79
N ARG A 516 0.54 -23.86 -12.51
CA ARG A 516 1.04 -22.52 -12.18
C ARG A 516 1.75 -22.46 -10.83
N LEU A 517 1.16 -23.03 -9.78
CA LEU A 517 1.72 -22.99 -8.42
C LEU A 517 3.03 -23.78 -8.32
N ASN A 518 3.10 -24.92 -9.00
CA ASN A 518 4.29 -25.77 -9.01
C ASN A 518 5.31 -25.41 -10.10
N LYS A 519 5.20 -24.20 -10.68
CA LYS A 519 6.15 -23.65 -11.67
C LYS A 519 6.39 -24.56 -12.88
N TYR A 520 5.34 -25.21 -13.39
CA TYR A 520 5.43 -25.98 -14.64
C TYR A 520 5.98 -25.09 -15.75
N GLN A 521 7.12 -25.47 -16.32
CA GLN A 521 7.69 -24.76 -17.45
C GLN A 521 6.80 -25.05 -18.66
N ASN A 522 6.09 -24.01 -19.09
CA ASN A 522 5.06 -24.12 -20.10
C ASN A 522 5.65 -24.69 -21.39
N ASP A 523 5.29 -25.93 -21.74
CA ASP A 523 5.44 -26.46 -23.09
C ASP A 523 4.48 -25.68 -23.99
N ARG A 524 4.90 -24.51 -24.48
CA ARG A 524 4.15 -23.69 -25.44
C ARG A 524 4.05 -24.41 -26.78
N LYS A 525 3.23 -25.47 -26.83
CA LYS A 525 2.87 -26.26 -28.02
C LYS A 525 1.36 -26.20 -28.28
N ASP A 526 0.70 -25.11 -27.89
CA ASP A 526 -0.63 -24.75 -28.41
C ASP A 526 -0.56 -24.27 -29.87
N PHE A 527 0.65 -24.21 -30.44
CA PHE A 527 0.89 -23.93 -31.85
C PHE A 527 0.45 -25.07 -32.73
N VAL A 528 -0.23 -24.69 -33.82
CA VAL A 528 -0.64 -25.61 -34.87
C VAL A 528 -0.07 -25.15 -36.21
N SER A 529 0.03 -26.09 -37.14
CA SER A 529 0.54 -25.83 -38.49
C SER A 529 -0.43 -24.97 -39.31
N LYS A 530 0.10 -24.27 -40.32
CA LYS A 530 -0.70 -23.55 -41.31
C LYS A 530 -1.69 -24.47 -42.03
N GLU A 531 -1.30 -25.73 -42.26
CA GLU A 531 -2.16 -26.74 -42.90
C GLU A 531 -3.35 -27.11 -42.03
N GLU A 532 -3.15 -27.26 -40.71
CA GLU A 532 -4.24 -27.51 -39.76
C GLU A 532 -5.20 -26.32 -39.68
N TYR A 533 -4.66 -25.10 -39.67
CA TYR A 533 -5.49 -23.90 -39.73
C TYR A 533 -6.29 -23.81 -41.04
N ALA A 534 -5.68 -24.10 -42.19
CA ALA A 534 -6.37 -24.08 -43.47
C ALA A 534 -7.50 -25.12 -43.52
N THR A 535 -7.24 -26.33 -43.01
CA THR A 535 -8.24 -27.42 -42.90
C THR A 535 -9.41 -27.02 -41.97
N PHE A 536 -9.10 -26.43 -40.81
CA PHE A 536 -10.09 -25.90 -39.88
C PHE A 536 -10.93 -24.79 -40.53
N SER A 537 -10.27 -23.84 -41.18
CA SER A 537 -10.92 -22.67 -41.78
C SER A 537 -11.82 -23.07 -42.96
N SER A 538 -11.42 -24.06 -43.76
CA SER A 538 -12.25 -24.55 -44.86
C SER A 538 -13.53 -25.24 -44.38
N GLU A 539 -13.48 -25.89 -43.22
CA GLU A 539 -14.64 -26.60 -42.66
C GLU A 539 -15.64 -25.63 -42.01
N ILE A 540 -15.16 -24.54 -41.39
CA ILE A 540 -16.03 -23.57 -40.71
C ILE A 540 -16.60 -22.52 -41.66
N GLY A 541 -15.87 -22.15 -42.73
CA GLY A 541 -16.28 -21.11 -43.68
C GLY A 541 -16.51 -19.75 -43.00
N ASP A 542 -17.57 -19.04 -43.39
CA ASP A 542 -18.03 -17.78 -42.76
C ASP A 542 -18.82 -18.00 -41.45
N GLY A 543 -18.82 -19.23 -40.94
CA GLY A 543 -19.55 -19.63 -39.74
C GLY A 543 -18.92 -19.17 -38.43
N ILE A 544 -19.50 -19.64 -37.32
CA ILE A 544 -19.03 -19.33 -35.97
C ILE A 544 -17.62 -19.94 -35.78
N PRO A 545 -16.60 -19.20 -35.28
CA PRO A 545 -15.18 -19.56 -35.40
C PRO A 545 -14.72 -20.63 -34.38
N PHE A 546 -15.55 -21.64 -34.12
CA PHE A 546 -15.25 -22.75 -33.22
C PHE A 546 -15.92 -24.05 -33.68
N MET A 547 -15.38 -25.18 -33.24
CA MET A 547 -15.85 -26.52 -33.55
C MET A 547 -15.90 -27.37 -32.29
N THR A 548 -16.83 -28.32 -32.20
CA THR A 548 -16.86 -29.28 -31.08
C THR A 548 -15.65 -30.21 -31.14
N ILE A 549 -15.23 -30.72 -29.98
CA ILE A 549 -14.08 -31.64 -29.90
C ILE A 549 -14.31 -32.89 -30.77
N ASP A 550 -15.50 -33.51 -30.72
CA ASP A 550 -15.84 -34.67 -31.56
C ASP A 550 -15.71 -34.38 -33.06
N ARG A 551 -16.21 -33.23 -33.53
CA ARG A 551 -16.11 -32.85 -34.94
C ARG A 551 -14.65 -32.59 -35.34
N GLY A 552 -13.84 -32.07 -34.43
CA GLY A 552 -12.40 -31.93 -34.65
C GLY A 552 -11.70 -33.28 -34.80
N ILE A 553 -12.06 -34.27 -33.99
CA ILE A 553 -11.51 -35.63 -34.08
C ILE A 553 -11.86 -36.27 -35.42
N GLU A 554 -13.10 -36.07 -35.91
CA GLU A 554 -13.52 -36.54 -37.24
C GLU A 554 -12.74 -35.86 -38.37
N LEU A 555 -12.56 -34.54 -38.30
CA LEU A 555 -11.92 -33.74 -39.34
C LEU A 555 -10.41 -34.05 -39.46
N PHE A 556 -9.70 -34.08 -38.34
CA PHE A 556 -8.24 -34.22 -38.32
C PHE A 556 -7.78 -35.68 -38.21
N GLY A 557 -8.66 -36.58 -37.77
CA GLY A 557 -8.31 -37.94 -37.38
C GLY A 557 -7.76 -38.00 -35.94
N LYS A 558 -7.99 -39.14 -35.28
CA LYS A 558 -7.66 -39.36 -33.85
C LYS A 558 -6.20 -39.08 -33.50
N GLU A 559 -5.26 -39.53 -34.32
CA GLU A 559 -3.83 -39.40 -34.06
C GLU A 559 -3.38 -37.94 -34.16
N LYS A 560 -3.73 -37.26 -35.25
CA LYS A 560 -3.39 -35.85 -35.48
C LYS A 560 -4.02 -34.94 -34.43
N PHE A 561 -5.29 -35.18 -34.09
CA PHE A 561 -5.99 -34.41 -33.06
C PHE A 561 -5.38 -34.64 -31.66
N SER A 562 -4.99 -35.87 -31.32
CA SER A 562 -4.29 -36.15 -30.06
C SER A 562 -2.94 -35.42 -30.00
N ASN A 563 -2.19 -35.41 -31.11
CA ASN A 563 -0.89 -34.73 -31.18
C ASN A 563 -1.04 -33.21 -31.04
N MET A 564 -2.09 -32.62 -31.61
CA MET A 564 -2.41 -31.19 -31.49
C MET A 564 -2.56 -30.73 -30.03
N PHE A 565 -3.10 -31.59 -29.16
CA PHE A 565 -3.34 -31.29 -27.75
C PHE A 565 -2.43 -32.10 -26.81
N SER A 566 -1.31 -32.62 -27.30
CA SER A 566 -0.35 -33.43 -26.52
C SER A 566 0.24 -32.70 -25.31
N TRP A 567 0.27 -31.36 -25.34
CA TRP A 567 0.70 -30.55 -24.19
C TRP A 567 -0.18 -30.77 -22.94
N ILE A 568 -1.46 -31.17 -23.10
CA ILE A 568 -2.33 -31.53 -21.97
C ILE A 568 -1.86 -32.83 -21.33
N SER A 569 -1.42 -33.81 -22.12
CA SER A 569 -0.82 -35.05 -21.60
C SER A 569 0.42 -34.76 -20.76
N ASN A 570 1.27 -33.83 -21.20
CA ASN A 570 2.47 -33.42 -20.44
C ASN A 570 2.08 -32.76 -19.10
N GLN A 571 1.03 -31.96 -19.08
CA GLN A 571 0.51 -31.37 -17.83
C GLN A 571 -0.04 -32.44 -16.88
N VAL A 572 -0.77 -33.43 -17.39
CA VAL A 572 -1.27 -34.55 -16.58
C VAL A 572 -0.12 -35.39 -16.02
N GLU A 573 0.92 -35.66 -16.81
CA GLU A 573 2.12 -36.37 -16.34
C GLU A 573 2.84 -35.58 -15.24
N PHE A 574 3.00 -34.26 -15.43
CA PHE A 574 3.55 -33.38 -14.40
C PHE A 574 2.73 -33.42 -13.10
N ILE A 575 1.39 -33.39 -13.21
CA ILE A 575 0.47 -33.52 -12.07
C ILE A 575 0.63 -34.88 -11.39
N ASN A 576 0.78 -35.96 -12.16
CA ASN A 576 1.00 -37.30 -11.61
C ASN A 576 2.32 -37.37 -10.81
N ASN A 577 3.37 -36.70 -11.27
CA ASN A 577 4.63 -36.59 -10.53
C ASN A 577 4.45 -35.86 -9.20
N ILE A 578 3.68 -34.76 -9.16
CA ILE A 578 3.32 -34.08 -7.90
C ILE A 578 2.51 -35.03 -7.00
N TYR A 579 1.52 -35.72 -7.55
CA TYR A 579 0.70 -36.64 -6.76
C TYR A 579 1.52 -37.79 -6.16
N ALA A 580 2.50 -38.33 -6.89
CA ALA A 580 3.39 -39.38 -6.42
C ALA A 580 4.24 -38.93 -5.21
N THR A 581 4.73 -37.70 -5.20
CA THR A 581 5.50 -37.17 -4.05
C THR A 581 4.64 -36.99 -2.81
N THR A 582 3.35 -36.62 -2.96
CA THR A 582 2.42 -36.50 -1.83
C THR A 582 2.06 -37.83 -1.14
N LYS A 583 2.17 -38.97 -1.84
CA LYS A 583 1.86 -40.31 -1.27
C LYS A 583 2.92 -40.82 -0.29
N ASN A 584 4.17 -40.35 -0.39
CA ASN A 584 5.31 -40.88 0.37
C ASN A 584 5.43 -40.33 1.80
N LEU A 585 4.51 -39.48 2.26
CA LEU A 585 4.56 -38.81 3.57
C LEU A 585 4.05 -39.65 4.76
N LYS A 586 3.72 -40.94 4.57
CA LYS A 586 3.31 -41.81 5.70
C LYS A 586 4.52 -42.28 6.51
N THR A 587 4.78 -41.59 7.61
CA THR A 587 5.83 -41.89 8.59
C THR A 587 5.59 -43.24 9.30
N LYS A 588 6.61 -44.11 9.22
CA LYS A 588 6.79 -45.24 10.13
C LYS A 588 7.00 -44.70 11.55
N LYS A 589 6.55 -45.43 12.57
CA LYS A 589 6.84 -45.12 13.99
C LYS A 589 8.37 -45.01 14.18
N ARG A 590 8.85 -43.78 14.33
CA ARG A 590 10.26 -43.39 14.47
C ARG A 590 10.46 -42.73 15.82
N LYS A 591 11.67 -42.83 16.39
CA LYS A 591 12.03 -42.10 17.62
C LYS A 591 12.03 -40.60 17.31
N VAL A 592 11.80 -39.77 18.32
CA VAL A 592 11.78 -38.29 18.17
C VAL A 592 13.05 -37.79 17.47
N SER A 593 14.23 -38.33 17.81
CA SER A 593 15.49 -37.96 17.14
C SER A 593 15.47 -38.25 15.64
N SER A 594 15.04 -39.45 15.24
CA SER A 594 14.93 -39.81 13.82
C SER A 594 13.81 -39.07 13.07
N ILE A 595 12.82 -38.51 13.79
CA ILE A 595 11.82 -37.63 13.18
C ILE A 595 12.43 -36.24 12.97
N ILE A 596 13.19 -35.72 13.95
CA ILE A 596 13.89 -34.44 13.83
C ILE A 596 14.99 -34.49 12.75
N ASP A 597 15.70 -35.61 12.61
CA ASP A 597 16.74 -35.79 11.58
C ASP A 597 16.15 -35.90 10.15
N GLU A 598 14.84 -36.13 10.03
CA GLU A 598 14.11 -36.26 8.75
C GLU A 598 13.23 -35.05 8.41
N LEU A 599 12.95 -34.17 9.38
CA LEU A 599 12.31 -32.87 9.20
C LEU A 599 13.34 -31.84 8.74
#